data_AF-A0A1C1CE85-F1
#
_entry.id   AF-A0A1C1CE85-F1
#
_cell.length_a   1.000
_cell.length_b   1.000
_cell.length_c   1.000
_cell.angle_alpha   90.00
_cell.angle_beta   90.00
_cell.angle_gamma   90.00
#
_symmetry.space_group_name_H-M   'P 1'
#
loop_
_entity.id
_entity.type
_entity.pdbx_description
1 polymer ?
#
loop_
_entity_poly.entity_id
_entity_poly.type
_entity_poly.pdbx_seq_one_letter_code
_entity_poly.pdbx_strand_id
1 'polypeptide(L)'
;MHADEVTQRLWTLYTRRDANDVISHIIRTNIEVLHHVRAQLDKLYQDLKKRATALVHLSMQPSSNGGSLQGEVARMRTALAEHERWMEVLDSEVQLSEVALRRVEAARDLINMRDRLARGEITPWELHYLEGPPFDTYQAMRPAVVRLVRRVFQMTGNAAFLERHKNEL
;
A
#
# COMPACT_ATOMS: atom_id res chain seq x y z
N MET A 1 -11.15 22.87 -13.27
CA MET A 1 -10.93 22.46 -14.68
C MET A 1 -9.92 21.32 -14.81
N HIS A 2 -8.68 21.41 -14.31
CA HIS A 2 -7.70 20.32 -14.47
C HIS A 2 -7.99 19.02 -13.72
N ALA A 3 -8.60 19.09 -12.52
CA ALA A 3 -8.90 17.88 -11.74
C ALA A 3 -9.94 16.97 -12.42
N ASP A 4 -10.92 17.56 -13.11
CA ASP A 4 -11.98 16.81 -13.80
C ASP A 4 -11.44 16.12 -15.05
N GLU A 5 -10.56 16.79 -15.81
CA GLU A 5 -9.90 16.18 -16.98
C GLU A 5 -9.00 15.01 -16.60
N VAL A 6 -8.19 15.14 -15.54
CA VAL A 6 -7.35 14.03 -15.05
C VAL A 6 -8.22 12.89 -14.55
N THR A 7 -9.29 13.20 -13.80
CA THR A 7 -10.25 12.21 -13.32
C THR A 7 -10.92 11.49 -14.47
N GLN A 8 -11.31 12.20 -15.52
CA GLN A 8 -11.95 11.65 -16.71
C GLN A 8 -10.97 10.82 -17.55
N ARG A 9 -9.69 11.22 -17.66
CA ARG A 9 -8.65 10.43 -18.33
C ARG A 9 -8.32 9.16 -17.56
N LEU A 10 -8.14 9.26 -16.24
CA LEU A 10 -7.94 8.10 -15.36
C LEU A 10 -9.15 7.18 -15.42
N TRP A 11 -10.36 7.74 -15.35
CA TRP A 11 -11.60 6.99 -15.55
C TRP A 11 -11.58 6.26 -16.90
N THR A 12 -11.31 6.98 -17.99
CA THR A 12 -11.25 6.39 -19.34
C THR A 12 -10.23 5.26 -19.41
N LEU A 13 -9.03 5.45 -18.83
CA LEU A 13 -7.97 4.45 -18.77
C LEU A 13 -8.39 3.23 -17.94
N TYR A 14 -8.87 3.44 -16.72
CA TYR A 14 -9.32 2.37 -15.83
C TYR A 14 -10.55 1.65 -16.38
N THR A 15 -11.33 2.30 -17.26
CA THR A 15 -12.44 1.69 -18.00
C THR A 15 -12.03 1.04 -19.33
N ARG A 16 -10.73 0.98 -19.67
CA ARG A 16 -10.24 0.11 -20.76
C ARG A 16 -9.91 -1.25 -20.16
N ARG A 17 -10.59 -2.30 -20.63
CA ARG A 17 -10.48 -3.66 -20.07
C ARG A 17 -9.03 -4.14 -19.97
N ASP A 18 -8.27 -4.07 -21.06
CA ASP A 18 -6.87 -4.52 -21.09
C ASP A 18 -5.99 -3.75 -20.11
N ALA A 19 -6.18 -2.43 -20.02
CA ALA A 19 -5.43 -1.60 -19.09
C ALA A 19 -5.81 -1.92 -17.64
N ASN A 20 -7.09 -2.13 -17.35
CA ASN A 20 -7.57 -2.52 -16.03
C ASN A 20 -6.97 -3.86 -15.59
N ASP A 21 -6.96 -4.88 -16.46
CA ASP A 21 -6.38 -6.18 -16.17
C ASP A 21 -4.88 -6.11 -15.88
N VAL A 22 -4.14 -5.36 -16.69
CA VAL A 22 -2.70 -5.13 -16.46
C VAL A 22 -2.46 -4.38 -15.14
N ILE A 23 -3.20 -3.31 -14.87
CA ILE A 23 -3.03 -2.53 -13.64
C ILE A 23 -3.41 -3.36 -12.41
N SER A 24 -4.52 -4.08 -12.44
CA SER A 24 -4.91 -4.99 -11.35
C SER A 24 -3.84 -6.06 -11.11
N HIS A 25 -3.27 -6.64 -12.17
CA HIS A 25 -2.19 -7.61 -12.04
C HIS A 25 -0.95 -6.99 -11.38
N ILE A 26 -0.51 -5.80 -11.82
CA ILE A 26 0.62 -5.08 -11.22
C ILE A 26 0.36 -4.81 -9.72
N ILE A 27 -0.82 -4.34 -9.35
CA ILE A 27 -1.16 -4.05 -7.95
C ILE A 27 -1.16 -5.32 -7.10
N ARG A 28 -1.74 -6.42 -7.59
CA ARG A 28 -1.74 -7.71 -6.87
C ARG A 28 -0.32 -8.25 -6.67
N THR A 29 0.50 -8.22 -7.71
CA THR A 29 1.92 -8.59 -7.62
C THR A 29 2.67 -7.72 -6.60
N ASN A 30 2.40 -6.40 -6.57
CA ASN A 30 2.98 -5.52 -5.56
C ASN A 30 2.55 -5.93 -4.14
N ILE A 31 1.27 -6.23 -3.90
CA ILE A 31 0.78 -6.71 -2.60
C ILE A 31 1.50 -8.00 -2.18
N GLU A 32 1.67 -8.96 -3.10
CA GLU A 32 2.39 -10.20 -2.83
C GLU A 32 3.87 -9.94 -2.46
N VAL A 33 4.54 -9.05 -3.19
CA VAL A 33 5.92 -8.63 -2.87
C VAL A 33 5.99 -7.97 -1.49
N LEU A 34 5.06 -7.09 -1.15
CA LEU A 34 5.02 -6.44 0.16
C LEU A 34 4.78 -7.44 1.29
N HIS A 35 3.91 -8.45 1.10
CA HIS A 35 3.76 -9.54 2.05
C HIS A 35 5.03 -10.38 2.20
N HIS A 36 5.76 -10.62 1.10
CA HIS A 36 7.06 -11.29 1.17
C HIS A 36 8.07 -10.45 1.96
N VAL A 37 8.13 -9.13 1.73
CA VAL A 37 8.98 -8.21 2.50
C VAL A 37 8.61 -8.25 3.98
N ARG A 38 7.32 -8.29 4.32
CA ARG A 38 6.83 -8.44 5.71
C ARG A 38 7.44 -9.68 6.37
N ALA A 39 7.37 -10.82 5.70
CA ALA A 39 7.92 -12.06 6.22
C ALA A 39 9.44 -12.00 6.43
N GLN A 40 10.18 -11.22 5.62
CA GLN A 40 11.62 -11.00 5.84
C GLN A 40 11.88 -10.06 7.01
N LEU A 41 11.09 -8.99 7.17
CA LEU A 41 11.17 -8.10 8.34
C LEU A 41 10.85 -8.85 9.64
N ASP A 42 9.90 -9.78 9.61
CA ASP A 42 9.58 -10.63 10.77
C ASP A 42 10.77 -11.53 11.16
N LYS A 43 11.52 -12.06 10.19
CA LYS A 43 12.77 -12.81 10.49
C LYS A 43 13.81 -11.93 11.14
N LEU A 44 14.03 -10.72 10.61
CA LEU A 44 14.94 -9.74 11.21
C LEU A 44 14.52 -9.41 12.65
N TYR A 45 13.22 -9.27 12.90
CA TYR A 45 12.70 -9.05 14.24
C TYR A 45 12.99 -10.20 15.19
N GLN A 46 12.84 -11.45 14.75
CA GLN A 46 13.20 -12.63 15.56
C GLN A 46 14.71 -12.66 15.88
N ASP A 47 15.55 -12.24 14.94
CA ASP A 47 16.99 -12.17 15.17
C ASP A 47 17.37 -11.02 16.14
N LEU A 48 16.70 -9.87 16.03
CA LEU A 48 16.83 -8.78 17.00
C LEU A 48 16.41 -9.23 18.40
N LYS A 49 15.29 -9.97 18.52
CA LYS A 49 14.84 -10.56 19.79
C LYS A 49 15.88 -11.50 20.40
N LYS A 50 16.44 -12.43 19.61
CA LYS A 50 17.49 -13.35 20.08
C LYS A 50 18.71 -12.58 20.59
N ARG A 51 19.15 -11.54 19.87
CA ARG A 51 20.27 -10.69 20.29
C ARG A 51 19.94 -9.92 21.57
N ALA A 52 18.74 -9.35 21.68
CA ALA A 52 18.29 -8.68 22.90
C ALA A 52 18.30 -9.62 24.11
N THR A 53 17.82 -10.85 23.96
CA THR A 53 17.89 -11.89 25.01
C THR A 53 19.34 -12.21 25.38
N ALA A 54 20.24 -12.36 24.40
CA ALA A 54 21.66 -12.60 24.66
C ALA A 54 22.32 -11.45 25.44
N LEU A 55 21.97 -10.18 25.13
CA LEU A 55 22.46 -9.01 25.87
C LEU A 55 21.98 -9.00 27.32
N VAL A 56 20.72 -9.38 27.57
CA VAL A 56 20.19 -9.53 28.94
C VAL A 56 20.98 -10.59 29.70
N HIS A 57 21.28 -11.74 29.07
CA HIS A 57 22.11 -12.77 29.71
C HIS A 57 23.54 -12.31 29.97
N LEU A 58 24.17 -11.59 29.04
CA LEU A 58 25.51 -11.02 29.24
C LEU A 58 25.54 -9.99 30.38
N SER A 59 24.48 -9.19 30.54
CA SER A 59 24.37 -8.22 31.63
C SER A 59 24.30 -8.85 33.03
N MET A 60 23.95 -10.13 33.10
CA MET A 60 23.93 -10.90 34.35
C MET A 60 25.30 -11.52 34.69
N GLN A 61 26.28 -11.45 33.79
CA GLN A 61 27.60 -12.04 34.02
C GLN A 61 28.53 -11.07 34.79
N PRO A 62 29.25 -11.54 35.84
CA PRO A 62 30.11 -10.71 36.69
C PRO A 62 31.26 -10.02 35.95
N SER A 63 31.69 -10.58 34.82
CA SER A 63 32.85 -10.12 34.03
C SER A 63 32.46 -9.26 32.82
N SER A 64 31.20 -8.82 32.72
CA SER A 64 30.76 -8.02 31.57
C SER A 64 31.35 -6.60 31.62
N ASN A 65 32.02 -6.20 30.54
CA ASN A 65 32.55 -4.84 30.41
C ASN A 65 31.38 -3.87 30.15
N GLY A 66 30.87 -3.23 31.22
CA GLY A 66 29.64 -2.44 31.20
C GLY A 66 29.55 -1.39 30.08
N GLY A 67 30.68 -0.78 29.68
CA GLY A 67 30.72 0.16 28.56
C GLY A 67 30.41 -0.47 27.18
N SER A 68 30.91 -1.69 26.93
CA SER A 68 30.60 -2.43 25.70
C SER A 68 29.12 -2.81 25.64
N LEU A 69 28.58 -3.26 26.78
CA LEU A 69 27.18 -3.65 26.91
C LEU A 69 26.24 -2.45 26.68
N GLN A 70 26.56 -1.27 27.23
CA GLN A 70 25.77 -0.06 27.01
C GLN A 70 25.71 0.33 25.53
N GLY A 71 26.84 0.25 24.82
CA GLY A 71 26.90 0.51 23.38
C GLY A 71 26.09 -0.49 22.55
N GLU A 72 26.10 -1.77 22.93
CA GLU A 72 25.29 -2.81 22.27
C GLU A 72 23.80 -2.64 22.51
N VAL A 73 23.40 -2.33 23.75
CA VAL A 73 22.00 -2.01 24.10
C VAL A 73 21.52 -0.78 23.31
N ALA A 74 22.34 0.26 23.19
CA ALA A 74 22.01 1.44 22.38
C ALA A 74 21.80 1.08 20.91
N ARG A 75 22.71 0.31 20.29
CA ARG A 75 22.54 -0.18 18.92
C ARG A 75 21.29 -1.03 18.74
N MET A 76 20.99 -1.90 19.71
CA MET A 76 19.80 -2.75 19.68
C MET A 76 18.51 -1.92 19.70
N ARG A 77 18.45 -0.89 20.56
CA ARG A 77 17.30 0.02 20.63
C ARG A 77 17.08 0.76 19.33
N THR A 78 18.15 1.28 18.71
CA THR A 78 18.07 1.92 17.40
C THR A 78 17.54 0.95 16.34
N ALA A 79 18.07 -0.27 16.28
CA ALA A 79 17.63 -1.27 15.31
C ALA A 79 16.16 -1.69 15.50
N LEU A 80 15.69 -1.81 16.74
CA LEU A 80 14.28 -2.09 17.05
C LEU A 80 13.37 -0.92 16.63
N ALA A 81 13.76 0.32 16.93
CA ALA A 81 13.00 1.50 16.51
C ALA A 81 12.95 1.66 14.98
N GLU A 82 14.06 1.36 14.29
CA GLU A 82 14.10 1.33 12.83
C GLU A 82 13.19 0.23 12.26
N HIS A 83 13.19 -0.97 12.85
CA HIS A 83 12.32 -2.07 12.45
C HIS A 83 10.84 -1.68 12.59
N GLU A 84 10.43 -1.12 13.73
CA GLU A 84 9.05 -0.66 13.97
C GLU A 84 8.64 0.39 12.93
N ARG A 85 9.50 1.38 12.66
CA ARG A 85 9.25 2.39 11.62
C ARG A 85 9.08 1.76 10.23
N TRP A 86 9.92 0.81 9.86
CA TRP A 86 9.81 0.14 8.57
C TRP A 86 8.54 -0.72 8.45
N MET A 87 8.09 -1.34 9.54
CA MET A 87 6.80 -2.03 9.58
C MET A 87 5.63 -1.07 9.35
N GLU A 88 5.65 0.12 9.95
CA GLU A 88 4.62 1.15 9.71
C GLU A 88 4.59 1.65 8.25
N VAL A 89 5.78 1.81 7.64
CA VAL A 89 5.90 2.14 6.21
C VAL A 89 5.29 1.04 5.36
N LEU A 90 5.67 -0.21 5.63
CA LEU A 90 5.17 -1.37 4.90
C LEU A 90 3.65 -1.52 5.00
N ASP A 91 3.08 -1.40 6.21
CA ASP A 91 1.64 -1.48 6.42
C ASP A 91 0.90 -0.36 5.65
N SER A 92 1.47 0.84 5.58
CA SER A 92 0.90 1.94 4.81
C SER A 92 0.98 1.70 3.29
N GLU A 93 2.06 1.08 2.80
CA GLU A 93 2.20 0.71 1.37
C GLU A 93 1.27 -0.44 0.97
N VAL A 94 1.04 -1.42 1.84
CA VAL A 94 0.05 -2.48 1.64
C VAL A 94 -1.34 -1.85 1.56
N GLN A 95 -1.69 -1.00 2.52
CA GLN A 95 -3.00 -0.31 2.54
C GLN A 95 -3.20 0.55 1.28
N LEU A 96 -2.16 1.24 0.81
CA LEU A 96 -2.21 2.01 -0.44
C LEU A 96 -2.53 1.10 -1.63
N SER A 97 -1.85 -0.04 -1.73
CA SER A 97 -2.03 -1.00 -2.81
C SER A 97 -3.44 -1.62 -2.77
N GLU A 98 -3.96 -1.95 -1.60
CA GLU A 98 -5.33 -2.46 -1.43
C GLU A 98 -6.40 -1.43 -1.84
N VAL A 99 -6.24 -0.17 -1.44
CA VAL A 99 -7.16 0.92 -1.84
C VAL A 99 -7.11 1.14 -3.35
N ALA A 100 -5.91 1.11 -3.93
CA ALA A 100 -5.74 1.20 -5.39
C ALA A 100 -6.41 0.02 -6.10
N LEU A 101 -6.25 -1.21 -5.59
CA LEU A 101 -6.88 -2.40 -6.16
C LEU A 101 -8.41 -2.28 -6.17
N ARG A 102 -9.02 -1.91 -5.03
CA ARG A 102 -10.47 -1.71 -4.92
C ARG A 102 -10.99 -0.67 -5.92
N ARG A 103 -10.22 0.39 -6.13
CA ARG A 103 -10.58 1.43 -7.11
C ARG A 103 -10.55 0.90 -8.54
N VAL A 104 -9.55 0.09 -8.88
CA VAL A 104 -9.45 -0.54 -10.21
C VAL A 104 -10.55 -1.58 -10.40
N GLU A 105 -10.89 -2.35 -9.38
CA GLU A 105 -11.99 -3.32 -9.39
C GLU A 105 -13.35 -2.62 -9.57
N ALA A 106 -13.59 -1.52 -8.87
CA ALA A 106 -14.80 -0.72 -9.07
C ALA A 106 -14.91 -0.21 -10.52
N ALA A 107 -13.81 0.26 -11.10
CA ALA A 107 -13.78 0.66 -12.51
C ALA A 107 -14.07 -0.53 -13.45
N ARG A 108 -13.59 -1.72 -13.13
CA ARG A 108 -13.86 -2.95 -13.89
C ARG A 108 -15.34 -3.30 -13.88
N ASP A 109 -16.01 -3.18 -12.74
CA ASP A 109 -17.44 -3.44 -12.63
C ASP A 109 -18.25 -2.51 -13.55
N LEU A 110 -17.84 -1.24 -13.63
CA LEU A 110 -18.45 -0.25 -14.52
C LEU A 110 -18.22 -0.58 -16.01
N ILE A 111 -17.05 -1.10 -16.39
CA ILE A 111 -16.81 -1.63 -17.76
C ILE A 111 -17.78 -2.77 -18.04
N ASN A 112 -17.84 -3.76 -17.14
CA ASN A 112 -18.66 -4.93 -17.31
C ASN A 112 -20.14 -4.55 -17.45
N MET A 113 -20.64 -3.58 -16.68
CA MET A 113 -22.00 -3.08 -16.80
C MET A 113 -22.26 -2.40 -18.16
N ARG A 114 -21.32 -1.59 -18.66
CA ARG A 114 -21.43 -0.97 -19.99
C ARG A 114 -21.42 -2.00 -21.11
N ASP A 115 -20.60 -3.04 -20.98
CA ASP A 115 -20.57 -4.16 -21.93
C ASP A 115 -21.89 -4.94 -21.91
N ARG A 116 -22.47 -5.18 -20.72
CA ARG A 116 -23.80 -5.80 -20.57
C ARG A 116 -24.89 -4.96 -21.24
N LEU A 117 -24.86 -3.64 -21.08
CA LEU A 117 -25.78 -2.72 -21.77
C LEU A 117 -25.63 -2.82 -23.29
N ALA A 118 -24.40 -2.82 -23.80
CA ALA A 118 -24.13 -2.93 -25.23
C ALA A 118 -24.59 -4.27 -25.84
N ARG A 119 -24.57 -5.35 -25.04
CA ARG A 119 -25.10 -6.67 -25.42
C ARG A 119 -26.63 -6.81 -25.24
N GLY A 120 -27.31 -5.79 -24.70
CA GLY A 120 -28.74 -5.85 -24.40
C GLY A 120 -29.11 -6.74 -23.22
N GLU A 121 -28.15 -7.09 -22.36
CA GLU A 121 -28.36 -7.92 -21.17
C GLU A 121 -28.92 -7.13 -19.97
N ILE A 122 -28.81 -5.80 -20.03
CA ILE A 122 -29.43 -4.86 -19.09
C ILE A 122 -29.98 -3.66 -19.86
N THR A 123 -30.99 -3.03 -19.28
CA THR A 123 -31.58 -1.77 -19.75
C THR A 123 -30.78 -0.57 -19.26
N PRO A 124 -30.92 0.62 -19.90
CA PRO A 124 -30.36 1.87 -19.38
C PRO A 124 -30.83 2.20 -17.95
N TRP A 125 -32.07 1.83 -17.61
CA TRP A 125 -32.61 2.00 -16.26
C TRP A 125 -31.85 1.11 -15.27
N GLU A 126 -31.68 -0.19 -15.56
CA GLU A 126 -30.88 -1.08 -14.71
C GLU A 126 -29.43 -0.62 -14.58
N LEU A 127 -28.81 -0.12 -15.66
CA LEU A 127 -27.46 0.45 -15.58
C LEU A 127 -27.38 1.58 -14.54
N HIS A 128 -28.33 2.51 -14.55
CA HIS A 128 -28.35 3.64 -13.62
C HIS A 128 -28.35 3.22 -12.14
N TYR A 129 -29.09 2.16 -11.79
CA TYR A 129 -29.09 1.64 -10.41
C TYR A 129 -27.85 0.81 -10.09
N LEU A 130 -27.36 0.03 -11.06
CA LEU A 130 -26.21 -0.87 -10.87
C LEU A 130 -24.89 -0.11 -10.81
N GLU A 131 -24.75 1.01 -11.54
CA GLU A 131 -23.50 1.77 -11.62
C GLU A 131 -23.20 2.60 -10.37
N GLY A 132 -24.21 2.93 -9.56
CA GLY A 132 -24.08 3.78 -8.38
C GLY A 132 -23.01 3.28 -7.39
N PRO A 133 -23.13 2.06 -6.82
CA PRO A 133 -22.17 1.55 -5.85
C PRO A 133 -20.69 1.49 -6.33
N PRO A 134 -20.36 0.95 -7.53
CA PRO A 134 -18.98 0.96 -8.00
C PRO A 134 -18.49 2.38 -8.35
N PHE A 135 -19.37 3.26 -8.86
CA PHE A 135 -19.00 4.66 -9.09
C PHE A 135 -18.65 5.37 -7.77
N ASP A 136 -19.48 5.21 -6.74
CA ASP A 136 -19.24 5.78 -5.41
C ASP A 136 -17.95 5.23 -4.79
N THR A 137 -17.70 3.93 -4.94
CA THR A 137 -16.45 3.29 -4.49
C THR A 137 -15.26 3.90 -5.21
N TYR A 138 -15.32 4.04 -6.54
CA TYR A 138 -14.24 4.63 -7.34
C TYR A 138 -13.93 6.06 -6.90
N GLN A 139 -14.97 6.88 -6.66
CA GLN A 139 -14.81 8.26 -6.18
C GLN A 139 -14.26 8.31 -4.75
N ALA A 140 -14.78 7.48 -3.85
CA ALA A 140 -14.39 7.46 -2.44
C ALA A 140 -12.95 6.98 -2.21
N MET A 141 -12.42 6.11 -3.07
CA MET A 141 -11.04 5.62 -2.93
C MET A 141 -9.99 6.67 -3.29
N ARG A 142 -10.27 7.64 -4.18
CA ARG A 142 -9.30 8.67 -4.57
C ARG A 142 -8.72 9.45 -3.38
N PRO A 143 -9.52 10.08 -2.49
CA PRO A 143 -8.96 10.77 -1.33
C PRO A 143 -8.22 9.82 -0.37
N ALA A 144 -8.59 8.54 -0.31
CA ALA A 144 -7.84 7.56 0.47
C ALA A 144 -6.45 7.29 -0.12
N VAL A 145 -6.33 7.12 -1.44
CA VAL A 145 -5.04 7.03 -2.14
C VAL A 145 -4.18 8.25 -1.85
N VAL A 146 -4.72 9.47 -2.01
CA VAL A 146 -3.99 10.72 -1.76
C VAL A 146 -3.44 10.78 -0.33
N ARG A 147 -4.27 10.45 0.67
CA ARG A 147 -3.83 10.45 2.08
C ARG A 147 -2.69 9.45 2.32
N LEU A 148 -2.79 8.24 1.75
CA LEU A 148 -1.80 7.19 1.94
C LEU A 148 -0.48 7.52 1.21
N VAL A 149 -0.55 8.04 -0.01
CA VAL A 149 0.64 8.53 -0.74
C VAL A 149 1.36 9.60 0.07
N ARG A 150 0.64 10.58 0.61
CA ARG A 150 1.24 11.63 1.45
C ARG A 150 1.86 11.07 2.72
N ARG A 151 1.20 10.11 3.37
CA ARG A 151 1.71 9.44 4.58
C ARG A 151 3.00 8.67 4.30
N VAL A 152 3.03 7.85 3.25
CA VAL A 152 4.24 7.09 2.86
C VAL A 152 5.39 8.04 2.51
N PHE A 153 5.11 9.13 1.78
CA PHE A 153 6.12 10.15 1.49
C PHE A 153 6.66 10.81 2.77
N GLN A 154 5.80 11.18 3.72
CA GLN A 154 6.23 11.77 5.00
C GLN A 154 7.12 10.83 5.81
N MET A 155 6.84 9.53 5.81
CA MET A 155 7.60 8.55 6.56
C MET A 155 8.95 8.18 5.90
N THR A 156 9.03 8.25 4.56
CA THR A 156 10.19 7.75 3.80
C THR A 156 11.06 8.85 3.19
N GLY A 157 10.51 10.04 2.93
CA GLY A 157 11.16 11.11 2.17
C GLY A 157 11.40 10.77 0.69
N ASN A 158 10.80 9.70 0.16
CA ASN A 158 11.10 9.20 -1.18
C ASN A 158 10.43 10.05 -2.27
N ALA A 159 11.16 11.00 -2.85
CA ALA A 159 10.64 11.84 -3.94
C ALA A 159 10.25 11.06 -5.20
N ALA A 160 10.96 9.97 -5.52
CA ALA A 160 10.61 9.12 -6.66
C ALA A 160 9.28 8.39 -6.46
N PHE A 161 8.89 8.10 -5.21
CA PHE A 161 7.58 7.56 -4.89
C PHE A 161 6.47 8.57 -5.16
N LEU A 162 6.68 9.84 -4.80
CA LEU A 162 5.72 10.91 -5.04
C LEU A 162 5.52 11.17 -6.55
N GLU A 163 6.62 11.17 -7.32
CA GLU A 163 6.56 11.35 -8.77
C GLU A 163 5.76 10.25 -9.47
N ARG A 164 5.87 8.99 -9.03
CA ARG A 164 5.05 7.88 -9.56
C ARG A 164 3.55 8.05 -9.29
N HIS A 165 3.17 8.79 -8.26
CA HIS A 165 1.78 9.00 -7.86
C HIS A 165 1.24 10.39 -8.21
N LYS A 166 1.96 11.19 -9.01
CA LYS A 166 1.59 12.57 -9.35
C LYS A 166 0.22 12.73 -9.99
N ASN A 167 -0.28 11.70 -10.69
CA ASN A 167 -1.60 11.76 -11.33
C ASN A 167 -2.74 11.54 -10.31
N GLU A 168 -2.43 10.93 -9.17
CA GLU A 168 -3.39 10.72 -8.09
C GLU A 168 -3.46 11.92 -7.14
N LEU A 169 -2.33 12.63 -6.98
CA LEU A 169 -2.16 13.85 -6.19
C LEU A 169 -2.78 15.09 -6.87
#